data_AF-A0AAV0Q6N9-F1
#
_entry.id   AF-A0AAV0Q6N9-F1
#
_cell.length_a   1.000
_cell.length_b   1.000
_cell.length_c   1.000
_cell.angle_alpha   90.00
_cell.angle_beta   90.00
_cell.angle_gamma   90.00
#
_symmetry.space_group_name_H-M   'P 1'
#
loop_
_entity.id
_entity.type
_entity.pdbx_description
1 polymer ?
#
loop_
_entity_poly.entity_id
_entity_poly.type
_entity_poly.pdbx_seq_one_letter_code
_entity_poly.pdbx_strand_id
1 'polypeptide(L)'
;MLRRLCTSCVLRLHPSSFCPICFSIHGVKQPDREPGELLRCSNCASLTHSRCAPSHPLPPFPFLCPPCSDPTFSFFSPPPGSRVSIDAKMATALLCAAKIAASSMAEAVRAAEEEAGRRAKEAAVCRKRVKEALDKVSAVAAAAKKKTVPPPESGKPKSTA
;
A
#
# COMPACT_ATOMS: atom_id res chain seq x y z
N MET A 1 -6.42 -7.97 -7.77
CA MET A 1 -7.50 -8.76 -7.15
C MET A 1 -7.97 -8.00 -5.91
N LEU A 2 -9.23 -7.54 -5.85
CA LEU A 2 -9.76 -6.83 -4.69
C LEU A 2 -10.16 -7.85 -3.61
N ARG A 3 -9.40 -7.92 -2.52
CA ARG A 3 -9.79 -8.74 -1.36
C ARG A 3 -10.84 -7.98 -0.56
N ARG A 4 -12.06 -8.52 -0.46
CA ARG A 4 -13.08 -7.98 0.45
C ARG A 4 -12.79 -8.51 1.85
N LEU A 5 -12.51 -7.61 2.78
CA LEU A 5 -12.27 -7.94 4.19
C LEU A 5 -13.49 -7.54 5.01
N CYS A 6 -13.92 -8.41 5.92
CA CYS A 6 -14.88 -8.01 6.94
C CYS A 6 -14.18 -7.17 8.03
N THR A 7 -14.96 -6.49 8.87
CA THR A 7 -14.46 -5.65 9.96
C THR A 7 -13.54 -6.42 10.93
N SER A 8 -13.89 -7.66 11.25
CA SER A 8 -13.05 -8.53 12.09
C SER A 8 -11.70 -8.85 11.43
N CYS A 9 -11.68 -9.10 10.11
CA CYS A 9 -10.44 -9.33 9.39
C CYS A 9 -9.55 -8.08 9.38
N VAL A 10 -10.13 -6.89 9.15
CA VAL A 10 -9.37 -5.62 9.21
C VAL A 10 -8.69 -5.47 10.58
N LEU A 11 -9.42 -5.69 11.68
CA LEU A 11 -8.84 -5.60 13.02
C LEU A 11 -7.73 -6.65 13.26
N ARG A 12 -7.88 -7.87 12.75
CA ARG A 12 -6.85 -8.93 12.88
C ARG A 12 -5.61 -8.71 12.02
N LEU A 13 -5.75 -8.08 10.85
CA LEU A 13 -4.64 -7.77 9.94
C LEU A 13 -3.80 -6.58 10.44
N HIS A 14 -4.37 -5.73 11.30
CA HIS A 14 -3.74 -4.52 11.80
C HIS A 14 -3.67 -4.47 13.35
N PRO A 15 -3.10 -5.49 14.02
CA PRO A 15 -3.15 -5.62 15.48
C PRO A 15 -2.35 -4.52 16.21
N SER A 16 -1.35 -3.92 15.55
CA SER A 16 -0.51 -2.85 16.09
C SER A 16 -1.09 -1.45 15.89
N SER A 17 -2.22 -1.30 15.20
CA SER A 17 -2.79 0.01 14.85
C SER A 17 -3.75 0.54 15.92
N PHE A 18 -4.20 -0.30 16.86
CA PHE A 18 -5.18 0.09 17.87
C PHE A 18 -5.03 -0.74 19.16
N CYS A 19 -5.64 -0.26 20.25
CA CYS A 19 -5.77 -1.02 21.48
C CYS A 19 -6.96 -2.00 21.41
N PRO A 20 -6.78 -3.32 21.56
CA PRO A 20 -7.85 -4.31 21.44
C PRO A 20 -8.89 -4.26 22.56
N ILE A 21 -8.61 -3.53 23.64
CA ILE A 21 -9.52 -3.35 24.78
C ILE A 21 -10.46 -2.16 24.57
N CYS A 22 -9.92 -1.01 24.16
CA CYS A 22 -10.67 0.25 24.07
C CYS A 22 -10.88 0.76 22.63
N PHE A 23 -10.37 0.06 21.63
CA PHE A 23 -10.49 0.39 20.20
C PHE A 23 -9.98 1.78 19.79
N SER A 24 -9.16 2.42 20.63
CA SER A 24 -8.49 3.67 20.26
C SER A 24 -7.31 3.37 19.34
N ILE A 25 -7.18 4.14 18.27
CA ILE A 25 -6.11 4.02 17.27
C ILE A 25 -4.85 4.71 17.81
N HIS A 26 -3.71 4.05 17.65
CA HIS A 26 -2.41 4.57 18.10
C HIS A 26 -1.92 5.68 17.17
N GLY A 27 -1.15 6.65 17.71
CA GLY A 27 -0.54 7.73 16.92
C GLY A 27 -1.48 8.88 16.54
N VAL A 28 -2.78 8.79 16.82
CA VAL A 28 -3.68 9.94 16.76
C VAL A 28 -3.47 10.76 18.04
N LYS A 29 -2.76 11.89 17.93
CA LYS A 29 -2.59 12.84 19.05
C LYS A 29 -3.98 13.32 19.47
N GLN A 30 -4.44 12.88 20.63
CA GLN A 30 -5.61 13.47 21.28
C GLN A 30 -5.11 14.54 22.25
N PRO A 31 -5.73 15.75 22.26
CA PRO A 31 -5.27 16.88 23.06
C PRO A 31 -5.32 16.63 24.58
N ASP A 32 -6.03 15.60 25.00
CA ASP A 32 -6.34 15.23 26.39
C ASP A 32 -5.67 13.92 26.86
N ARG A 33 -4.88 13.26 26.00
CA ARG A 33 -4.37 11.91 26.26
C ARG A 33 -2.86 11.84 26.10
N GLU A 34 -2.16 11.86 27.24
CA GLU A 34 -0.73 11.58 27.35
C GLU A 34 -0.39 10.22 26.68
N PRO A 35 0.76 10.10 25.99
CA PRO A 35 1.22 8.83 25.43
C PRO A 35 1.43 7.81 26.55
N GLY A 36 0.40 7.04 26.85
CA GLY A 36 0.48 5.97 27.82
C GLY A 36 1.44 4.90 27.33
N GLU A 37 2.19 4.30 28.26
CA GLU A 37 2.99 3.11 27.99
C GLU A 37 2.12 2.02 27.32
N LEU A 38 2.68 1.39 26.29
CA LEU A 38 2.02 0.34 25.53
C LEU A 38 2.63 -1.01 25.90
N LEU A 39 1.78 -1.94 26.30
CA LEU A 39 2.13 -3.33 26.51
C LEU A 39 2.02 -4.09 25.18
N ARG A 40 3.05 -4.86 24.88
CA ARG A 40 3.12 -5.71 23.68
C ARG A 40 2.66 -7.13 24.00
N CYS A 41 1.77 -7.66 23.17
CA CYS A 41 1.39 -9.07 23.23
C CYS A 41 2.60 -9.97 22.92
N SER A 42 2.75 -11.06 23.66
CA SER A 42 3.86 -12.00 23.47
C SER A 42 3.70 -12.91 22.26
N ASN A 43 2.49 -13.04 21.73
CA ASN A 43 2.17 -13.95 20.63
C ASN A 43 1.83 -13.24 19.31
N CYS A 44 1.68 -11.91 19.31
CA CYS A 44 1.41 -11.14 18.09
C CYS A 44 1.85 -9.69 18.22
N ALA A 45 1.74 -8.91 17.14
CA ALA A 45 2.12 -7.49 17.13
C ALA A 45 1.10 -6.56 17.83
N SER A 46 0.18 -7.08 18.64
CA SER A 46 -0.84 -6.26 19.29
C SER A 46 -0.28 -5.37 20.40
N LEU A 47 -0.74 -4.12 20.46
CA LEU A 47 -0.33 -3.11 21.42
C LEU A 47 -1.53 -2.65 22.26
N THR A 48 -1.46 -2.82 23.57
CA THR A 48 -2.52 -2.45 24.53
C THR A 48 -2.01 -1.35 25.46
N HIS A 49 -2.82 -0.35 25.77
CA HIS A 49 -2.41 0.64 26.79
C HIS A 49 -2.20 -0.05 28.14
N SER A 50 -1.15 0.29 28.89
CA SER A 50 -0.92 -0.24 30.25
C SER A 50 -2.14 -0.04 31.15
N ARG A 51 -2.86 1.09 31.01
CA ARG A 51 -4.11 1.38 31.74
C ARG A 51 -5.31 0.55 31.30
N CYS A 52 -5.29 0.01 30.09
CA CYS A 52 -6.34 -0.88 29.58
C CYS A 52 -6.07 -2.35 29.92
N ALA A 53 -4.85 -2.69 30.31
CA ALA A 53 -4.53 -4.01 30.81
C ALA A 53 -5.10 -4.18 32.23
N PRO A 54 -5.57 -5.39 32.59
CA PRO A 54 -6.08 -5.64 33.93
C PRO A 54 -4.99 -5.39 34.99
N SER A 55 -5.30 -4.55 35.96
CA SER A 55 -4.46 -4.22 37.11
C SER A 55 -4.40 -5.39 38.09
N HIS A 56 -3.72 -6.49 37.75
CA HIS A 56 -3.49 -7.58 38.70
C HIS A 56 -2.09 -7.43 39.35
N PRO A 57 -1.98 -7.54 40.69
CA PRO A 57 -0.69 -7.60 41.35
C PRO A 57 -0.02 -8.91 40.92
N LEU A 58 1.10 -8.80 40.21
CA LEU A 58 1.86 -9.87 39.54
C LEU A 58 1.17 -10.49 38.31
N PRO A 59 1.59 -10.13 37.09
CA PRO A 59 1.25 -10.94 35.92
C PRO A 59 2.11 -12.22 35.93
N PRO A 60 1.59 -13.39 35.51
CA PRO A 60 2.49 -14.34 34.88
C PRO A 60 2.98 -13.62 33.63
N PHE A 61 4.26 -13.25 33.62
CA PHE A 61 4.90 -12.91 32.37
C PHE A 61 4.68 -14.12 31.43
N PRO A 62 4.18 -13.95 30.21
CA PRO A 62 4.11 -12.68 29.48
C PRO A 62 2.67 -12.28 29.02
N PHE A 63 2.40 -10.98 28.79
CA PHE A 63 1.07 -10.44 28.47
C PHE A 63 0.51 -10.98 27.13
N LEU A 64 -0.73 -11.44 27.14
CA LEU A 64 -1.47 -11.84 25.94
C LEU A 64 -2.65 -10.89 25.69
N CYS A 65 -2.79 -10.42 24.46
CA CYS A 65 -3.96 -9.64 24.07
C CYS A 65 -5.20 -10.55 23.98
N PRO A 66 -6.44 -10.00 24.06
CA PRO A 66 -7.66 -10.81 24.05
C PRO A 66 -7.78 -11.80 22.89
N PRO A 67 -7.44 -11.44 21.63
CA PRO A 67 -7.44 -12.41 20.52
C PRO A 67 -6.44 -13.56 20.67
N CYS A 68 -5.37 -13.40 21.46
CA CYS A 68 -4.35 -14.42 21.69
C CYS A 68 -4.59 -15.22 22.98
N SER A 69 -5.26 -14.64 23.97
CA SER A 69 -5.57 -15.32 25.23
C SER A 69 -6.79 -16.24 25.12
N ASP A 70 -7.73 -15.94 24.20
CA ASP A 70 -8.95 -16.70 24.00
C ASP A 70 -9.14 -17.03 22.50
N PRO A 71 -9.08 -18.32 22.09
CA PRO A 71 -9.26 -18.73 20.70
C PRO A 71 -10.69 -18.52 20.18
N THR A 72 -11.66 -18.36 21.07
CA THR A 72 -13.07 -18.09 20.73
C THR A 72 -13.38 -16.60 20.68
N PHE A 73 -12.38 -15.74 20.90
CA PHE A 73 -12.54 -14.29 20.94
C PHE A 73 -13.12 -13.73 19.63
N SER A 74 -14.16 -12.91 19.77
CA SER A 74 -14.72 -12.10 18.69
C SER A 74 -14.80 -10.63 19.11
N PHE A 75 -14.44 -9.74 18.18
CA PHE A 75 -14.63 -8.29 18.35
C PHE A 75 -16.12 -7.88 18.35
N PHE A 76 -16.97 -8.73 17.76
CA PHE A 76 -18.40 -8.50 17.61
C PHE A 76 -19.15 -9.71 18.16
N SER A 77 -19.54 -9.64 19.44
CA SER A 77 -20.30 -10.67 20.13
C SER A 77 -21.61 -10.06 20.61
N PRO A 78 -22.74 -10.27 19.92
CA PRO A 78 -24.02 -9.78 20.38
C PRO A 78 -24.45 -10.53 21.65
N PRO A 79 -25.10 -9.86 22.62
CA PRO A 79 -25.63 -10.55 23.80
C PRO A 79 -26.71 -11.57 23.41
N PRO A 80 -26.77 -12.74 24.07
CA PRO A 80 -27.73 -13.78 23.76
C PRO A 80 -29.17 -13.25 23.95
N GLY A 81 -30.02 -13.46 22.94
CA GLY A 81 -31.41 -12.99 22.94
C GLY A 81 -31.65 -11.57 22.40
N SER A 82 -30.60 -10.82 22.07
CA SER A 82 -30.74 -9.50 21.42
C SER A 82 -31.01 -9.65 19.92
N ARG A 83 -32.10 -9.03 19.44
CA ARG A 83 -32.31 -8.75 18.02
C ARG A 83 -31.41 -7.57 17.62
N VAL A 84 -30.16 -7.87 17.28
CA VAL A 84 -29.22 -7.02 16.51
C VAL A 84 -29.13 -5.57 17.02
N SER A 85 -28.92 -5.36 18.32
CA SER A 85 -28.53 -4.04 18.83
C SER A 85 -27.00 -3.91 18.84
N ILE A 86 -26.45 -2.97 18.06
CA ILE A 86 -25.04 -2.58 18.18
C ILE A 86 -24.87 -1.85 19.51
N ASP A 87 -24.11 -2.44 20.43
CA ASP A 87 -23.74 -1.78 21.68
C ASP A 87 -22.59 -0.77 21.46
N ALA A 88 -22.32 0.05 22.47
CA ALA A 88 -21.27 1.08 22.37
C ALA A 88 -19.88 0.49 22.09
N LYS A 89 -19.60 -0.73 22.55
CA LYS A 89 -18.30 -1.40 22.34
C LYS A 89 -18.17 -1.88 20.89
N MET A 90 -19.21 -2.48 20.33
CA MET A 90 -19.27 -2.88 18.93
C MET A 90 -19.23 -1.67 17.99
N ALA A 91 -19.89 -0.57 18.35
CA ALA A 91 -19.84 0.68 17.59
C ALA A 91 -18.41 1.26 17.52
N THR A 92 -17.70 1.26 18.65
CA THR A 92 -16.29 1.72 18.70
C THR A 92 -15.35 0.79 17.95
N ALA A 93 -15.54 -0.53 18.05
CA ALA A 93 -14.81 -1.51 17.24
C ALA A 93 -15.05 -1.32 15.73
N LEU A 94 -16.29 -1.06 15.33
CA LEU A 94 -16.66 -0.77 13.95
C LEU A 94 -15.99 0.51 13.43
N LEU A 95 -16.05 1.59 14.21
CA LEU A 95 -15.41 2.86 13.87
C LEU A 95 -13.89 2.73 13.77
N CYS A 96 -13.28 1.96 14.67
CA CYS A 96 -11.85 1.66 14.64
C CYS A 96 -11.47 0.92 13.35
N ALA A 97 -12.19 -0.15 13.00
CA ALA A 97 -11.96 -0.90 11.77
C ALA A 97 -12.11 -0.01 10.53
N ALA A 98 -13.14 0.84 10.48
CA ALA A 98 -13.39 1.75 9.37
C ALA A 98 -12.24 2.77 9.19
N LYS A 99 -11.73 3.35 10.28
CA LYS A 99 -10.59 4.28 10.24
C LYS A 99 -9.30 3.59 9.78
N ILE A 100 -9.02 2.38 10.27
CA ILE A 100 -7.87 1.59 9.82
C ILE A 100 -7.98 1.29 8.31
N ALA A 101 -9.16 0.86 7.86
CA ALA A 101 -9.39 0.60 6.44
C ALA A 101 -9.18 1.86 5.59
N ALA A 102 -9.69 3.01 6.04
CA ALA A 102 -9.50 4.28 5.34
C ALA A 102 -8.01 4.68 5.25
N SER A 103 -7.26 4.59 6.35
CA SER A 103 -5.82 4.86 6.36
C SER A 103 -5.05 3.91 5.46
N SER A 104 -5.33 2.60 5.53
CA SER A 104 -4.68 1.60 4.69
C SER A 104 -4.96 1.82 3.20
N MET A 105 -6.19 2.17 2.84
CA MET A 105 -6.52 2.50 1.45
C MET A 105 -5.84 3.79 0.98
N ALA A 106 -5.75 4.81 1.83
CA ALA A 106 -5.05 6.06 1.49
C ALA A 106 -3.55 5.83 1.23
N GLU A 107 -2.90 4.98 2.04
CA GLU A 107 -1.50 4.59 1.82
C GLU A 107 -1.33 3.83 0.49
N ALA A 108 -2.26 2.93 0.17
CA ALA A 108 -2.24 2.19 -1.10
C ALA A 108 -2.43 3.10 -2.31
N VAL A 109 -3.31 4.11 -2.22
CA VAL A 109 -3.49 5.13 -3.27
C VAL A 109 -2.20 5.91 -3.48
N ARG A 110 -1.60 6.42 -2.40
CA ARG A 110 -0.34 7.17 -2.49
C ARG A 110 0.78 6.36 -3.13
N ALA A 111 0.92 5.09 -2.75
CA ALA A 111 1.91 4.18 -3.35
C ALA A 111 1.63 3.93 -4.85
N ALA A 112 0.36 3.80 -5.24
CA ALA A 112 -0.02 3.63 -6.64
C ALA A 112 0.27 4.89 -7.48
N GLU A 113 0.01 6.08 -6.93
CA GLU A 113 0.32 7.36 -7.58
C GLU A 113 1.83 7.55 -7.75
N GLU A 114 2.62 7.22 -6.73
CA GLU A 114 4.08 7.26 -6.79
C GLU A 114 4.63 6.34 -7.89
N GLU A 115 4.15 5.08 -7.91
CA GLU A 115 4.55 4.09 -8.91
C GLU A 115 4.12 4.49 -10.33
N ALA A 116 2.91 5.01 -10.50
CA ALA A 116 2.44 5.53 -11.78
C ALA A 116 3.30 6.71 -12.26
N GLY A 117 3.62 7.65 -11.37
CA GLY A 117 4.51 8.77 -11.65
C GLY A 117 5.91 8.33 -12.05
N ARG A 118 6.47 7.33 -11.36
CA ARG A 118 7.78 6.74 -11.70
C ARG A 118 7.75 6.12 -13.10
N ARG A 119 6.75 5.29 -13.41
CA ARG A 119 6.60 4.67 -14.74
C ARG A 119 6.40 5.69 -15.85
N ALA A 120 5.66 6.77 -15.60
CA ALA A 120 5.47 7.84 -16.58
C ALA A 120 6.80 8.53 -16.94
N LYS A 121 7.64 8.80 -15.94
CA LYS A 121 8.99 9.39 -16.14
C LYS A 121 9.90 8.46 -16.92
N GLU A 122 9.95 7.18 -16.56
CA GLU A 122 10.75 6.18 -17.25
C GLU A 122 10.34 6.02 -18.71
N ALA A 123 9.03 5.96 -18.97
CA ALA A 123 8.51 5.88 -20.32
C ALA A 123 8.83 7.14 -21.15
N ALA A 124 8.81 8.33 -20.55
CA ALA A 124 9.20 9.56 -21.23
C ALA A 124 10.68 9.57 -21.64
N VAL A 125 11.58 9.13 -20.75
CA VAL A 125 13.02 9.00 -21.04
C VAL A 125 13.25 7.99 -22.15
N CYS A 126 12.59 6.83 -22.09
CA CYS A 126 12.69 5.81 -23.13
C CYS A 126 12.23 6.35 -24.50
N ARG A 127 11.07 7.03 -24.57
CA ARG A 127 10.59 7.65 -25.81
C ARG A 127 11.57 8.66 -26.39
N LYS A 128 12.19 9.49 -25.53
CA LYS A 128 13.22 10.44 -25.97
C LYS A 128 14.41 9.72 -26.59
N ARG A 129 14.93 8.67 -25.93
CA ARG A 129 16.06 7.88 -26.44
C ARG A 129 15.73 7.15 -27.75
N VAL A 130 14.53 6.59 -27.87
CA VAL A 130 14.07 5.97 -29.12
C VAL A 130 14.03 6.99 -30.24
N LYS A 131 13.47 8.19 -30.00
CA LYS A 131 13.45 9.27 -30.99
C LYS A 131 14.87 9.66 -31.42
N GLU A 132 15.77 9.88 -30.47
CA GLU A 132 17.18 10.20 -30.77
C GLU A 132 17.88 9.10 -31.59
N ALA A 133 17.57 7.82 -31.33
CA ALA A 133 18.10 6.70 -32.10
C ALA A 133 17.54 6.68 -33.54
N LEU A 134 16.23 6.89 -33.70
CA LEU A 134 15.59 6.97 -35.01
C LEU A 134 16.13 8.14 -35.84
N ASP A 135 16.34 9.31 -35.22
CA ASP A 135 16.92 10.48 -35.87
C ASP A 135 18.33 10.16 -36.38
N LYS A 136 19.16 9.47 -35.59
CA LYS A 136 20.50 9.02 -36.02
C LYS A 136 20.45 8.04 -37.19
N VAL A 137 19.55 7.05 -37.15
CA VAL A 137 19.39 6.06 -38.23
C VAL A 137 18.96 6.73 -39.54
N SER A 138 18.03 7.68 -39.47
CA SER A 138 17.57 8.41 -40.66
C SER A 138 18.67 9.27 -41.29
N ALA A 139 19.51 9.92 -40.48
CA ALA A 139 20.66 10.69 -40.96
C ALA A 139 21.69 9.80 -41.69
N VAL A 140 21.99 8.62 -41.15
CA VAL A 140 22.89 7.64 -41.80
C VAL A 140 22.31 7.15 -43.12
N ALA A 141 21.01 6.83 -43.17
CA ALA A 141 20.35 6.40 -44.40
C ALA A 141 20.39 7.49 -45.50
N ALA A 142 20.20 8.76 -45.13
CA ALA A 142 20.30 9.88 -46.06
C ALA A 142 21.73 10.07 -46.59
N ALA A 143 22.75 9.91 -45.73
CA ALA A 143 24.15 9.98 -46.14
C ALA A 143 24.54 8.83 -47.08
N ALA A 144 24.00 7.62 -46.87
CA ALA A 144 24.23 6.47 -47.76
C ALA A 144 23.67 6.72 -49.17
N LYS A 145 22.45 7.26 -49.28
CA LYS A 145 21.83 7.59 -50.58
C LYS A 145 22.62 8.61 -51.41
N LYS A 146 23.28 9.57 -50.74
CA LYS A 146 24.14 10.56 -51.40
C LYS A 146 25.43 9.97 -51.95
N LYS A 147 25.91 8.85 -51.40
CA LYS A 147 27.14 8.17 -51.84
C LYS A 147 26.92 7.22 -53.01
N THR A 148 25.67 6.88 -53.33
CA THR A 148 25.31 5.96 -54.43
C THR A 148 24.96 6.65 -55.76
N VAL A 149 25.39 7.89 -56.01
CA VAL A 149 25.26 8.49 -57.35
C VAL A 149 26.34 7.89 -58.26
N PRO A 150 25.99 7.09 -59.30
CA PRO A 150 26.99 6.57 -60.24
C PRO A 150 27.58 7.72 -61.09
N PRO A 151 28.86 7.62 -61.52
CA PRO A 151 29.51 8.64 -62.34
C PRO A 151 28.83 8.75 -63.73
N PRO A 152 28.88 9.93 -64.37
CA PRO A 152 28.30 10.13 -65.70
C PRO A 152 29.01 9.24 -66.73
N GLU A 153 28.24 8.41 -67.45
CA GLU A 153 28.72 7.64 -68.60
C GLU A 153 29.27 8.59 -69.67
N SER A 154 30.59 8.56 -69.86
CA SER A 154 31.29 9.16 -70.97
C SER A 154 31.15 8.30 -72.24
N GLY A 155 30.44 8.85 -73.24
CA GLY A 155 30.78 8.77 -74.67
C GLY A 155 30.95 7.39 -75.32
N LYS A 156 29.98 6.98 -76.14
CA LYS A 156 30.20 6.02 -77.23
C LYS A 156 30.52 6.77 -78.54
N PRO A 157 31.57 6.40 -79.29
CA PRO A 157 31.85 6.99 -80.59
C PRO A 157 30.85 6.48 -81.65
N LYS A 158 30.42 7.40 -82.52
CA LYS A 158 29.71 7.10 -83.77
C LYS A 158 30.63 6.27 -84.67
N SER A 159 30.16 5.11 -85.12
CA SER A 159 30.71 4.45 -86.31
C SER A 159 29.63 4.38 -87.38
N THR A 160 29.88 5.14 -88.43
CA THR A 160 29.26 5.10 -89.75
C THR A 160 29.60 3.81 -90.49
N ALA A 161 28.59 3.14 -91.05
CA ALA A 161 28.58 2.49 -92.37
C ALA A 161 27.16 1.99 -92.66
#